data_AF-A0AB37M503-F1
#
_entry.id   AF-A0AB37M503-F1
#
_cell.length_a   1.000
_cell.length_b   1.000
_cell.length_c   1.000
_cell.angle_alpha   90.00
_cell.angle_beta   90.00
_cell.angle_gamma   90.00
#
_symmetry.space_group_name_H-M   'P 1'
#
loop_
_entity.id
_entity.type
_entity.pdbx_description
1 polymer ?
#
loop_
_entity_poly.entity_id
_entity_poly.type
_entity_poly.pdbx_seq_one_letter_code
_entity_poly.pdbx_strand_id
1 'polypeptide(L)'
;KLSETEQEAFFVWCDHHNSDISEEDADDLISSFEDEYQGEYKDEEDYAYEIVEECYDLPEFAKTYFDYSAFARDLFMTDYWMDNGFVFRCA
;
A
#
# COMPACT_ATOMS: atom_id res chain seq x y z
N LYS A 1 -11.93 -13.50 7.76
CA LYS A 1 -12.87 -13.27 6.62
C LYS A 1 -12.83 -11.79 6.33
N LEU A 2 -12.37 -11.43 5.14
CA LEU A 2 -12.15 -10.05 4.71
C LEU A 2 -13.47 -9.24 4.77
N SER A 3 -13.37 -7.97 5.13
CA SER A 3 -14.42 -6.95 4.99
C SER A 3 -14.74 -6.70 3.51
N GLU A 4 -15.78 -5.91 3.22
CA GLU A 4 -16.14 -5.56 1.84
C GLU A 4 -15.00 -4.78 1.15
N THR A 5 -14.42 -3.79 1.85
CA THR A 5 -13.27 -3.02 1.34
C THR A 5 -12.05 -3.90 1.12
N GLU A 6 -11.71 -4.79 2.06
CA GLU A 6 -10.58 -5.71 1.89
C GLU A 6 -10.81 -6.71 0.74
N GLN A 7 -12.05 -7.08 0.44
CA GLN A 7 -12.36 -7.90 -0.74
C GLN A 7 -12.12 -7.12 -2.04
N GLU A 8 -12.47 -5.83 -2.10
CA GLU A 8 -12.18 -4.98 -3.27
C GLU A 8 -10.66 -4.83 -3.47
N ALA A 9 -9.92 -4.54 -2.39
CA ALA A 9 -8.46 -4.47 -2.42
C ALA A 9 -7.84 -5.81 -2.86
N PHE A 10 -8.37 -6.94 -2.41
CA PHE A 10 -7.90 -8.27 -2.81
C PHE A 10 -8.03 -8.52 -4.31
N PHE A 11 -9.13 -8.09 -4.93
CA PHE A 11 -9.30 -8.21 -6.39
C PHE A 11 -8.32 -7.34 -7.17
N VAL A 12 -8.06 -6.11 -6.70
CA VAL A 12 -7.04 -5.22 -7.28
C VAL A 12 -5.65 -5.87 -7.19
N TRP A 13 -5.31 -6.42 -6.03
CA TRP A 13 -4.06 -7.14 -5.79
C TRP A 13 -3.88 -8.36 -6.71
N CYS A 14 -4.94 -9.15 -6.91
CA CYS A 14 -4.90 -10.32 -7.81
C CYS A 14 -4.71 -9.92 -9.27
N ASP A 15 -5.36 -8.84 -9.73
CA ASP A 15 -5.22 -8.33 -11.11
C ASP A 15 -3.78 -7.87 -11.38
N HIS A 16 -3.16 -7.18 -10.41
CA HIS A 16 -1.78 -6.73 -10.52
C HIS A 16 -0.76 -7.89 -10.59
N HIS A 17 -0.92 -8.91 -9.73
CA HIS A 17 -0.03 -10.08 -9.73
C HIS A 17 -0.29 -11.04 -10.88
N ASN A 18 -1.36 -10.83 -11.66
CA ASN A 18 -1.86 -11.78 -12.65
C ASN A 18 -1.95 -13.21 -12.06
N SER A 19 -2.30 -13.28 -10.78
CA SER A 19 -2.40 -14.54 -10.04
C SER A 19 -3.52 -15.37 -10.65
N ASP A 20 -3.20 -16.59 -11.08
CA ASP A 20 -4.24 -17.52 -11.49
C ASP A 20 -4.86 -18.12 -10.22
N ILE A 21 -5.94 -17.49 -9.77
CA ILE A 21 -6.71 -17.89 -8.59
C ILE A 21 -7.22 -19.36 -8.71
N SER A 22 -7.18 -19.95 -9.91
CA SER A 22 -7.55 -21.36 -10.12
C SER A 22 -6.41 -22.36 -9.88
N GLU A 23 -5.15 -21.91 -9.88
CA GLU A 23 -3.97 -22.76 -9.69
C GLU A 23 -3.35 -22.64 -8.29
N GLU A 24 -3.56 -21.52 -7.60
CA GLU A 24 -3.00 -21.24 -6.27
C GLU A 24 -3.98 -21.54 -5.12
N ASP A 25 -3.44 -21.86 -3.94
CA ASP A 25 -4.25 -22.09 -2.74
C ASP A 25 -4.85 -20.76 -2.26
N ALA A 26 -6.15 -20.76 -1.99
CA ALA A 26 -6.86 -19.57 -1.57
C ALA A 26 -6.37 -19.03 -0.22
N ASP A 27 -5.95 -19.91 0.71
CA ASP A 27 -5.43 -19.48 2.01
C ASP A 27 -4.04 -18.83 1.85
N ASP A 28 -3.20 -19.34 0.93
CA ASP A 28 -1.88 -18.76 0.64
C ASP A 28 -1.99 -17.39 -0.07
N LEU A 29 -2.94 -17.25 -1.01
CA LEU A 29 -3.24 -15.98 -1.66
C LEU A 29 -3.72 -14.93 -0.67
N ILE A 30 -4.63 -15.30 0.24
CA ILE A 30 -5.13 -14.40 1.28
C ILE A 30 -4.00 -13.97 2.21
N SER A 31 -3.14 -14.90 2.64
CA SER A 31 -2.00 -14.56 3.50
C SER A 31 -1.04 -13.59 2.81
N SER A 32 -0.73 -13.81 1.53
CA SER A 32 0.17 -12.94 0.76
C SER A 32 -0.41 -11.54 0.60
N PHE A 33 -1.72 -11.45 0.29
CA PHE A 33 -2.43 -10.18 0.26
C PHE A 33 -2.41 -9.47 1.61
N GLU A 34 -2.72 -10.16 2.71
CA GLU A 34 -2.74 -9.56 4.05
C GLU A 34 -1.36 -9.03 4.48
N ASP A 35 -0.28 -9.69 4.03
CA ASP A 35 1.10 -9.25 4.29
C ASP A 35 1.49 -8.00 3.46
N GLU A 36 0.98 -7.87 2.23
CA GLU A 36 1.29 -6.76 1.33
C GLU A 36 0.37 -5.54 1.52
N TYR A 37 -0.89 -5.75 1.85
CA TYR A 37 -1.89 -4.68 1.96
C TYR A 37 -1.59 -3.71 3.11
N GLN A 38 -1.55 -2.41 2.80
CA GLN A 38 -1.23 -1.36 3.76
C GLN A 38 -2.44 -0.50 4.15
N GLY A 39 -3.51 -0.51 3.35
CA GLY A 39 -4.73 0.26 3.64
C GLY A 39 -5.25 1.06 2.46
N GLU A 40 -6.26 1.89 2.74
CA GLU A 40 -6.89 2.81 1.79
C GLU A 40 -6.42 4.24 2.06
N TYR A 41 -5.97 4.93 1.02
CA TYR A 41 -5.44 6.29 1.08
C TYR A 41 -5.95 7.12 -0.10
N LYS A 42 -6.02 8.44 0.10
CA LYS A 42 -6.53 9.35 -0.94
C LYS A 42 -5.61 9.41 -2.16
N ASP A 43 -4.31 9.41 -1.92
CA ASP A 43 -3.24 9.45 -2.92
C ASP A 43 -1.91 8.99 -2.28
N GLU A 44 -0.87 8.87 -3.09
CA GLU A 44 0.47 8.46 -2.64
C GLU A 44 1.05 9.41 -1.57
N GLU A 45 0.71 10.69 -1.61
CA GLU A 45 1.20 11.70 -0.66
C GLU A 45 0.59 11.50 0.73
N ASP A 46 -0.70 11.15 0.79
CA ASP A 46 -1.41 10.79 2.02
C ASP A 46 -0.73 9.60 2.73
N TYR A 47 -0.37 8.55 1.98
CA TYR A 47 0.39 7.43 2.53
C TYR A 47 1.79 7.84 2.99
N ALA A 48 2.49 8.64 2.19
CA ALA A 48 3.82 9.14 2.54
C ALA A 48 3.81 9.99 3.82
N TYR A 49 2.73 10.73 4.09
CA TYR A 49 2.54 11.46 5.34
C TYR A 49 2.50 10.51 6.54
N GLU A 50 1.70 9.44 6.46
CA GLU A 50 1.61 8.43 7.52
C GLU A 50 2.95 7.73 7.76
N ILE A 51 3.66 7.35 6.69
CA ILE A 51 5.00 6.73 6.81
C ILE A 51 5.99 7.64 7.54
N VAL A 52 5.99 8.94 7.22
CA VAL A 52 6.87 9.91 7.90
C VAL A 52 6.46 10.09 9.36
N GLU A 53 5.16 10.14 9.66
CA GLU A 53 4.66 10.26 11.03
C GLU A 53 4.97 9.02 11.90
N GLU A 54 4.83 7.82 11.34
CA GLU A 54 4.95 6.57 12.11
C GLU A 54 6.38 6.02 12.15
N CYS A 55 7.15 6.18 11.07
CA CYS A 55 8.46 5.54 10.93
C CYS A 55 9.65 6.48 11.16
N TYR A 56 9.45 7.80 11.11
CA TYR A 56 10.54 8.79 11.20
C TYR A 56 10.34 9.80 12.33
N ASP A 57 11.38 9.97 13.16
CA ASP A 57 11.39 10.98 14.22
C ASP A 57 11.90 12.33 13.68
N LEU A 58 11.13 12.93 12.77
CA LEU A 58 11.42 14.27 12.26
C LEU A 58 10.88 15.35 13.22
N PRO A 59 11.68 16.39 13.54
CA PRO A 59 11.17 17.54 14.30
C PRO A 59 9.96 18.19 13.60
N GLU A 60 9.00 18.68 14.38
CA GLU A 60 7.76 19.30 13.86
C GLU A 60 8.02 20.41 12.83
N PHE A 61 9.07 21.21 13.07
CA PHE A 61 9.44 22.26 12.13
C PHE A 61 9.85 21.68 10.77
N ALA A 62 10.54 20.53 10.75
CA ALA A 62 10.99 19.89 9.53
C ALA A 62 9.81 19.26 8.77
N LYS A 63 8.88 18.61 9.49
CA LYS A 63 7.65 18.04 8.91
C LYS A 63 6.82 19.07 8.14
N THR A 64 6.78 20.31 8.62
CA THR A 64 6.07 21.43 7.95
C THR A 64 6.67 21.80 6.59
N TYR A 65 7.94 21.48 6.35
CA TYR A 65 8.66 21.77 5.10
C TYR A 65 9.08 20.51 4.35
N PHE A 66 8.73 19.33 4.84
CA PHE A 66 9.09 18.07 4.21
C PHE A 66 8.30 17.93 2.90
N ASP A 67 9.00 17.55 1.83
CA ASP A 67 8.39 17.39 0.50
C ASP A 67 7.80 15.98 0.40
N TYR A 68 6.58 15.82 0.93
CA TYR A 68 5.88 14.53 0.93
C TYR A 68 5.59 14.04 -0.49
N SER A 69 5.30 14.92 -1.45
CA SER A 69 5.07 14.52 -2.84
C SER A 69 6.32 13.91 -3.47
N ALA A 70 7.50 14.49 -3.22
CA ALA A 70 8.76 13.94 -3.71
C ALA A 70 9.11 12.62 -3.04
N PHE A 71 8.89 12.50 -1.73
CA PHE A 71 9.12 11.26 -0.99
C PHE A 71 8.16 10.15 -1.43
N ALA A 72 6.87 10.46 -1.60
CA ALA A 72 5.86 9.56 -2.13
C ALA A 72 6.27 9.00 -3.50
N ARG A 73 6.69 9.86 -4.43
CA ARG A 73 7.16 9.41 -5.75
C ARG A 73 8.29 8.38 -5.63
N ASP A 74 9.27 8.62 -4.77
CA ASP A 74 10.41 7.71 -4.63
C ASP A 74 9.97 6.39 -3.94
N LEU A 75 9.05 6.47 -2.97
CA LEU A 75 8.45 5.34 -2.25
C LEU A 75 7.65 4.41 -3.18
N PHE A 76 6.79 4.99 -4.03
CA PHE A 76 5.93 4.24 -4.97
C PHE A 76 6.62 3.84 -6.28
N MET A 77 7.86 4.30 -6.50
CA MET A 77 8.70 3.81 -7.61
C MET A 77 9.42 2.51 -7.27
N THR A 78 9.51 2.14 -5.99
CA THR A 78 10.39 1.05 -5.54
C THR A 78 9.71 0.09 -4.57
N ASP A 79 9.25 0.59 -3.44
CA ASP A 79 8.86 -0.23 -2.30
C ASP A 79 7.35 -0.49 -2.24
N TYR A 80 6.54 0.37 -2.89
CA TYR A 80 5.08 0.30 -2.84
C TYR A 80 4.46 0.54 -4.21
N TRP A 81 3.20 0.14 -4.34
CA TRP A 81 2.34 0.51 -5.47
C TRP A 81 0.93 0.84 -4.96
N MET A 82 0.23 1.71 -5.70
CA MET A 82 -1.13 2.11 -5.40
C MET A 82 -2.03 1.88 -6.62
N ASP A 83 -3.21 1.30 -6.39
CA ASP A 83 -4.29 1.29 -7.38
C ASP A 83 -5.66 1.35 -6.71
N ASN A 84 -6.60 2.08 -7.31
CA ASN A 84 -7.94 2.34 -6.79
C ASN A 84 -8.00 2.83 -5.32
N GLY A 85 -6.96 3.55 -4.87
CA GLY A 85 -6.86 4.05 -3.50
C GLY A 85 -6.30 3.03 -2.49
N PHE A 86 -6.00 1.81 -2.91
CA PHE A 86 -5.38 0.79 -2.07
C PHE A 86 -3.87 0.80 -2.25
N VAL A 87 -3.14 0.74 -1.14
CA VAL A 87 -1.67 0.70 -1.11
C VAL A 87 -1.19 -0.69 -0.75
N PHE A 88 -0.18 -1.15 -1.48
CA PHE A 88 0.45 -2.46 -1.31
C PHE A 88 1.96 -2.33 -1.30
N ARG A 89 2.65 -3.22 -0.59
CA ARG A 89 4.10 -3.39 -0.70
C ARG A 89 4.45 -4.12 -1.99
N CYS A 90 5.56 -3.76 -2.60
CA CYS A 90 6.19 -4.58 -3.64
C CYS A 90 6.89 -5.77 -2.97
N ALA A 91 6.45 -7.01 -3.26
CA ALA A 91 7.13 -8.23 -2.83
C ALA A 91 8.39 -8.56 -3.66
#